data_AF-A0A9P3GPC5-F1
#
_entry.id   AF-A0A9P3GPC5-F1
#
_cell.length_a   1.000
_cell.length_b   1.000
_cell.length_c   1.000
_cell.angle_alpha   90.00
_cell.angle_beta   90.00
_cell.angle_gamma   90.00
#
_symmetry.space_group_name_H-M   'P 1'
#
loop_
_entity.id
_entity.type
_entity.pdbx_description
1 polymer ?
#
loop_
_entity_poly.entity_id
_entity_poly.type
_entity_poly.pdbx_seq_one_letter_code
_entity_poly.pdbx_strand_id
1 'polypeptide(L)'
;MFSLAARLVSTVRSFSTSAVPQYPKLKSHSGAKKRWRSLSNGKFKRAHPFHSHLNVNKTPAQKNRLAQTAYSNATQTATLKKLLPYGSP
;
A
#
# COMPACT_ATOMS: atom_id res chain seq x y z
N MET A 1 4.25 -34.20 -58.40
CA MET A 1 2.81 -34.50 -58.25
C MET A 1 2.56 -34.84 -56.79
N PHE A 2 1.63 -34.12 -56.16
CA PHE A 2 1.15 -34.23 -54.76
C PHE A 2 2.08 -33.72 -53.65
N SER A 3 1.67 -32.91 -52.68
CA SER A 3 0.48 -32.07 -52.52
C SER A 3 0.75 -31.15 -51.33
N LEU A 4 0.40 -29.88 -51.48
CA LEU A 4 0.32 -28.86 -50.43
C LEU A 4 -0.94 -29.15 -49.58
N ALA A 5 -0.83 -29.32 -48.26
CA ALA A 5 -1.99 -29.18 -47.37
C ALA A 5 -1.58 -28.89 -45.93
N ALA A 6 -1.99 -27.72 -45.45
CA ALA A 6 -1.71 -27.11 -44.17
C ALA A 6 -2.31 -27.87 -42.97
N ARG A 7 -1.62 -27.79 -41.82
CA ARG A 7 -2.28 -27.76 -40.50
C ARG A 7 -1.70 -26.63 -39.66
N LEU A 8 -2.23 -25.42 -39.90
CA LEU A 8 -2.29 -24.36 -38.92
C LEU A 8 -3.15 -24.86 -37.74
N VAL A 9 -2.53 -25.46 -36.72
CA VAL A 9 -3.19 -25.58 -35.42
C VAL A 9 -2.94 -24.27 -34.68
N SER A 10 -3.95 -23.43 -34.72
CA SER A 10 -4.14 -22.20 -33.96
C SER A 10 -3.50 -22.20 -32.56
N THR A 11 -2.37 -21.50 -32.40
CA THR A 11 -1.88 -21.05 -31.08
C THR A 11 -2.60 -19.76 -30.66
N VAL A 12 -3.94 -19.80 -30.66
CA VAL A 12 -4.76 -18.62 -30.35
C VAL A 12 -5.55 -18.89 -29.07
N ARG A 13 -4.89 -18.67 -27.92
CA ARG A 13 -5.39 -17.81 -26.83
C ARG A 13 -4.48 -17.90 -25.59
N SER A 14 -3.47 -17.04 -25.54
CA SER A 14 -2.65 -16.84 -24.33
C SER A 14 -3.22 -15.79 -23.36
N PHE A 15 -4.46 -15.33 -23.58
CA PHE A 15 -5.18 -14.43 -22.67
C PHE A 15 -6.55 -15.03 -22.34
N SER A 16 -6.56 -15.98 -21.41
CA SER A 16 -7.81 -16.38 -20.77
C SER A 16 -8.26 -15.25 -19.84
N THR A 17 -9.38 -14.59 -20.18
CA THR A 17 -10.06 -13.61 -19.33
C THR A 17 -10.97 -14.27 -18.28
N SER A 18 -10.89 -15.59 -18.09
CA SER A 18 -11.68 -16.24 -17.05
C SER A 18 -11.21 -15.75 -15.68
N ALA A 19 -12.09 -15.03 -14.98
CA ALA A 19 -11.85 -14.61 -13.61
C ALA A 19 -11.65 -15.88 -12.77
N VAL A 20 -10.41 -16.14 -12.35
CA VAL A 20 -10.14 -17.24 -11.42
C VAL A 20 -10.96 -16.97 -10.15
N PRO A 21 -11.75 -17.92 -9.64
CA PRO A 21 -12.47 -17.76 -8.39
C PRO A 21 -11.44 -17.64 -7.26
N GLN A 22 -11.11 -16.41 -6.90
CA GLN A 22 -10.24 -16.09 -5.78
C GLN A 22 -11.12 -16.02 -4.53
N TYR A 23 -10.79 -16.80 -3.51
CA TYR A 23 -11.42 -16.72 -2.20
C TYR A 23 -11.41 -15.26 -1.69
N PRO A 24 -12.53 -14.74 -1.13
CA PRO A 24 -12.59 -13.36 -0.65
C PRO A 24 -11.55 -13.11 0.44
N LYS A 25 -10.44 -12.47 0.04
CA LYS A 25 -9.35 -12.07 0.93
C LYS A 25 -9.50 -10.61 1.33
N LEU A 26 -9.38 -10.33 2.63
CA LEU A 26 -9.31 -8.95 3.13
C LEU A 26 -8.09 -8.25 2.55
N LYS A 27 -8.30 -7.13 1.84
CA LYS A 27 -7.21 -6.34 1.26
C LYS A 27 -6.82 -5.23 2.22
N SER A 28 -5.51 -4.99 2.35
CA SER A 28 -5.03 -3.84 3.12
C SER A 28 -5.25 -2.54 2.36
N HIS A 29 -5.64 -1.48 3.08
CA HIS A 29 -5.81 -0.16 2.49
C HIS A 29 -4.47 0.42 2.02
N SER A 30 -4.29 0.55 0.70
CA SER A 30 -3.02 0.94 0.08
C SER A 30 -2.54 2.33 0.50
N GLY A 31 -3.47 3.28 0.67
CA GLY A 31 -3.15 4.63 1.11
C GLY A 31 -2.63 4.70 2.55
N ALA A 32 -3.13 3.83 3.43
CA ALA A 32 -2.68 3.72 4.82
C ALA A 32 -1.31 3.02 4.89
N LYS A 33 -1.14 1.93 4.14
CA LYS A 33 0.13 1.17 4.05
C LYS A 33 1.31 2.04 3.61
N LYS A 34 1.08 3.01 2.73
CA LYS A 34 2.13 3.93 2.27
C LYS A 34 2.58 4.90 3.35
N ARG A 35 1.64 5.39 4.17
CA ARG A 35 1.84 6.50 5.13
C ARG A 35 2.22 6.04 6.53
N TRP A 36 1.72 4.89 6.97
CA TRP A 36 1.90 4.36 8.32
C TRP A 36 2.76 3.10 8.31
N ARG A 37 3.58 2.92 9.35
CA ARG A 37 4.37 1.70 9.56
C ARG A 37 4.07 1.11 10.92
N SER A 38 3.80 -0.19 10.96
CA SER A 38 3.61 -0.93 12.21
C SER A 38 4.92 -1.03 12.97
N LEU A 39 4.83 -0.94 14.29
CA LEU A 39 5.91 -1.24 15.22
C LEU A 39 5.55 -2.51 15.98
N SER A 40 6.55 -3.19 16.55
CA SER A 40 6.37 -4.40 17.37
C SER A 40 5.59 -4.16 18.68
N ASN A 41 5.41 -2.91 19.08
CA ASN A 41 4.65 -2.52 20.27
C ASN A 41 3.16 -2.27 19.97
N GLY A 42 2.68 -2.62 18.76
CA GLY A 42 1.30 -2.43 18.33
C GLY A 42 0.86 -0.99 18.06
N LYS A 43 1.80 -0.03 18.09
CA LYS A 43 1.59 1.36 17.64
C LYS A 43 2.04 1.52 16.18
N PHE A 44 1.61 2.61 15.56
CA PHE A 44 2.03 2.97 14.21
C PHE A 44 2.86 4.25 14.22
N LYS A 45 3.93 4.28 13.42
CA LYS A 45 4.73 5.49 13.17
C LYS A 45 4.37 6.14 11.84
N ARG A 46 4.56 7.47 11.77
CA ARG A 46 4.37 8.32 10.58
C ARG A 46 5.29 9.54 10.62
N ALA A 47 5.39 10.24 9.50
CA ALA A 47 5.95 11.60 9.47
C ALA A 47 4.92 12.65 9.94
N HIS A 48 5.40 13.76 10.48
CA HIS A 48 4.55 14.91 10.78
C HIS A 48 4.08 15.62 9.49
N PRO A 49 2.88 16.20 9.49
CA PRO A 49 2.43 17.06 8.40
C PRO A 49 3.14 18.43 8.46
N PHE A 50 3.02 19.21 7.40
CA PHE A 50 3.52 20.60 7.31
C PHE A 50 5.05 20.77 7.29
N HIS A 51 5.83 19.77 6.85
CA HIS A 51 7.29 19.94 6.67
C HIS A 51 7.70 20.20 5.20
N SER A 52 6.84 19.96 4.21
CA SER A 52 7.29 19.95 2.81
C SER A 52 7.51 21.33 2.18
N HIS A 53 6.67 22.33 2.47
CA HIS A 53 6.72 23.66 1.85
C HIS A 53 6.49 24.78 2.88
N LEU A 54 6.87 26.02 2.51
CA LEU A 54 6.80 27.22 3.37
C LEU A 54 7.59 27.08 4.68
N ASN A 55 8.80 26.54 4.59
CA ASN A 55 9.67 26.36 5.75
C ASN A 55 10.43 27.64 6.15
N VAL A 56 10.47 28.64 5.26
CA VAL A 56 11.09 29.95 5.51
C VAL A 56 10.36 30.68 6.65
N ASN A 57 9.02 30.59 6.68
CA ASN A 57 8.19 31.28 7.67
C ASN A 57 8.13 30.57 9.03
N LYS A 58 8.75 29.38 9.15
CA LYS A 58 8.70 28.56 10.37
C LYS A 58 9.98 28.74 11.16
N THR A 59 9.82 28.85 12.48
CA THR A 59 10.98 28.94 13.37
C THR A 59 11.84 27.67 13.28
N PRO A 60 13.16 27.74 13.51
CA PRO A 60 14.03 26.56 13.53
C PRO A 60 13.54 25.47 14.51
N ALA A 61 13.06 25.89 15.69
CA ALA A 61 12.49 24.98 16.69
C ALA A 61 11.26 24.23 16.17
N GLN A 62 10.37 24.91 15.43
CA GLN A 62 9.21 24.25 14.82
C GLN A 62 9.63 23.25 13.75
N LYS A 63 10.59 23.59 12.89
CA LYS A 63 11.12 22.67 11.86
C LYS A 63 11.70 21.41 12.50
N ASN A 64 12.50 21.55 13.56
CA ASN A 64 13.09 20.42 14.27
C ASN A 64 12.03 19.50 14.88
N ARG A 65 10.96 20.05 15.45
CA ARG A 65 9.84 19.26 15.97
C ARG A 65 9.11 18.49 14.85
N LEU A 66 8.85 19.14 13.72
CA LEU A 66 8.19 18.52 12.56
C LEU A 66 9.06 17.48 11.85
N ALA A 67 10.38 17.54 11.99
CA ALA A 67 11.30 16.52 11.46
C ALA A 67 11.23 15.19 12.22
N GLN A 68 10.74 15.19 13.46
CA GLN A 68 10.68 13.98 14.28
C GLN A 68 9.61 12.99 13.79
N THR A 69 9.74 11.75 14.24
CA THR A 69 8.73 10.72 13.96
C THR A 69 7.55 10.88 14.91
N ALA A 70 6.33 10.88 14.35
CA ALA A 70 5.10 10.93 15.11
C ALA A 70 4.50 9.53 15.28
N TYR A 71 3.81 9.30 16.38
CA TYR A 71 3.11 8.05 16.67
C TYR A 71 1.60 8.20 16.57
N SER A 72 0.89 7.09 16.39
CA SER A 72 -0.56 7.03 16.39
C SER A 72 -1.16 7.21 17.78
N ASN A 73 -2.26 7.95 17.88
CA ASN A 73 -3.11 8.02 19.08
C ASN A 73 -3.96 6.74 19.21
N ALA A 74 -4.46 6.43 20.40
CA ALA A 74 -5.24 5.21 20.68
C ALA A 74 -6.41 5.00 19.70
N THR A 75 -7.20 6.04 19.42
CA THR A 75 -8.31 6.01 18.47
C THR A 75 -7.85 5.69 17.05
N GLN A 76 -6.73 6.29 16.62
CA GLN A 76 -6.18 6.06 15.28
C GLN A 76 -5.64 4.63 15.15
N THR A 77 -5.03 4.10 16.21
CA THR A 77 -4.54 2.73 16.25
C THR A 77 -5.68 1.73 16.04
N ALA A 78 -6.84 1.93 16.68
CA ALA A 78 -8.01 1.06 16.49
C ALA A 78 -8.49 1.05 15.03
N THR A 79 -8.56 2.22 14.38
CA THR A 79 -8.93 2.31 12.96
C THR A 79 -7.87 1.71 12.04
N LEU A 80 -6.58 1.95 12.30
CA LEU A 80 -5.48 1.44 11.46
C LEU A 80 -5.38 -0.09 11.51
N LYS A 81 -5.64 -0.72 12.66
CA LYS A 81 -5.70 -2.18 12.80
C LYS A 81 -6.76 -2.80 11.90
N LYS A 82 -7.93 -2.15 11.77
CA LYS A 82 -9.00 -2.60 10.84
C LYS A 82 -8.60 -2.44 9.37
N LEU A 83 -7.90 -1.35 9.03
CA LEU A 83 -7.49 -1.05 7.64
C LEU A 83 -6.28 -1.86 7.16
N LEU A 84 -5.43 -2.32 8.08
CA LEU A 84 -4.19 -3.03 7.82
C LEU A 84 -4.21 -4.42 8.48
N PRO A 85 -4.99 -5.38 7.97
CA PRO A 85 -5.20 -6.69 8.58
C PRO A 85 -3.94 -7.57 8.65
N TYR A 86 -2.90 -7.23 7.86
CA TYR A 86 -1.63 -7.97 7.80
C TYR A 86 -0.44 -7.18 8.38
N GLY A 87 -0.69 -6.05 9.03
CA GLY A 87 0.35 -5.35 9.78
C GLY A 87 0.72 -6.13 11.04
N SER A 88 2.00 -6.11 11.43
CA SER A 88 2.45 -6.71 12.70
C SER A 88 1.58 -6.22 13.88
N PRO A 89 1.15 -7.12 14.78
CA PRO A 89 0.35 -6.77 15.96
C PRO A 89 1.10 -5.88 16.96
#